data_AF-A0A2V3JC57-F1
#
_entry.id   AF-A0A2V3JC57-F1
#
_cell.length_a   1.000
_cell.length_b   1.000
_cell.length_c   1.000
_cell.angle_alpha   90.00
_cell.angle_beta   90.00
_cell.angle_gamma   90.00
#
_symmetry.space_group_name_H-M   'P 1'
#
loop_
_entity.id
_entity.type
_entity.pdbx_description
1 polymer ?
#
loop_
_entity_poly.entity_id
_entity_poly.type
_entity_poly.pdbx_seq_one_letter_code
_entity_poly.pdbx_strand_id
1 'polypeptide(L)'
;MEPEVAGVLSQFKSIKKHASLLRQHIFYDTKEELESLVEEFTDAKIHFESIRHKQKIDIYLRSIKSTEWKYRTDEQKALLRTIDIECDKAIGALESIATPLSKDELKKLTPIREELEELSEVLPDINYERNLEEAIKEYEKGDYLASALISGRVIIYALGQIPGESDEEKVKFLREKGIIEKGRKDVHESIIKASRRARNFFSHDIKVFPTPSEALSLLGDAIGILGIVSKVLKGEGKS
;
A
#
# COMPACT_ATOMS: atom_id res chain seq x y z
N MET A 1 0.69 9.24 8.95
CA MET A 1 -0.42 9.02 9.91
C MET A 1 -0.22 9.88 11.15
N GLU A 2 -1.22 10.64 11.57
CA GLU A 2 -1.16 11.40 12.83
C GLU A 2 -0.95 10.43 14.01
N PRO A 3 -0.02 10.69 14.96
CA PRO A 3 0.24 9.81 16.10
C PRO A 3 -1.01 9.46 16.92
N GLU A 4 -1.97 10.39 16.98
CA GLU A 4 -3.28 10.22 17.62
C GLU A 4 -4.10 9.10 16.94
N VAL A 5 -4.14 9.07 15.60
CA VAL A 5 -4.87 8.04 14.80
C VAL A 5 -4.23 6.66 14.98
N ALA A 6 -2.90 6.59 14.95
CA ALA A 6 -2.15 5.35 15.12
C ALA A 6 -2.39 4.72 16.49
N GLY A 7 -2.37 5.55 17.55
CA GLY A 7 -2.60 5.13 18.92
C GLY A 7 -4.00 4.54 19.12
N VAL A 8 -5.03 5.26 18.64
CA VAL A 8 -6.43 4.81 18.76
C VAL A 8 -6.69 3.56 17.93
N LEU A 9 -6.10 3.45 16.73
CA LEU A 9 -6.18 2.24 15.91
C LEU A 9 -5.59 1.02 16.63
N SER A 10 -4.44 1.20 17.30
CA SER A 10 -3.81 0.13 18.09
C SER A 10 -4.68 -0.30 19.27
N GLN A 11 -5.32 0.65 19.96
CA GLN A 11 -6.25 0.37 21.06
C GLN A 11 -7.42 -0.50 20.58
N PHE A 12 -8.11 -0.13 19.49
CA PHE A 12 -9.22 -0.95 18.97
C PHE A 12 -8.77 -2.36 18.52
N LYS A 13 -7.57 -2.50 17.94
CA LYS A 13 -7.00 -3.81 17.61
C LYS A 13 -6.76 -4.66 18.86
N SER A 14 -6.28 -4.06 19.93
CA SER A 14 -6.07 -4.73 21.23
C SER A 14 -7.39 -5.17 21.85
N ILE A 15 -8.37 -4.26 21.93
CA ILE A 15 -9.72 -4.53 22.49
C ILE A 15 -10.39 -5.65 21.71
N LYS A 16 -10.37 -5.61 20.37
CA LYS A 16 -10.93 -6.67 19.52
C LYS A 16 -10.30 -8.04 19.80
N LYS A 17 -8.97 -8.07 19.93
CA LYS A 17 -8.24 -9.30 20.26
C LYS A 17 -8.63 -9.82 21.65
N HIS A 18 -8.72 -8.94 22.64
CA HIS A 18 -9.13 -9.30 23.99
C HIS A 18 -10.57 -9.84 24.02
N ALA A 19 -11.50 -9.18 23.33
CA ALA A 19 -12.89 -9.63 23.19
C ALA A 19 -12.99 -11.03 22.56
N SER A 20 -12.18 -11.29 21.53
CA SER A 20 -12.12 -12.59 20.85
C SER A 20 -11.61 -13.70 21.77
N LEU A 21 -10.58 -13.43 22.57
CA LEU A 21 -10.01 -14.38 23.53
C LEU A 21 -11.00 -14.72 24.65
N LEU A 22 -11.65 -13.69 25.23
CA LEU A 22 -12.68 -13.88 26.24
C LEU A 22 -13.85 -14.70 25.71
N ARG A 23 -14.26 -14.47 24.46
CA ARG A 23 -15.36 -15.21 23.84
C ARG A 23 -15.10 -16.72 23.72
N GLN A 24 -13.84 -17.12 23.59
CA GLN A 24 -13.43 -18.54 23.54
C GLN A 24 -13.44 -19.20 24.93
N HIS A 25 -13.31 -18.42 26.00
CA HIS A 25 -13.08 -18.90 27.37
C HIS A 25 -14.06 -18.30 28.38
N ILE A 26 -15.33 -18.06 28.00
CA ILE A 26 -16.30 -17.48 28.94
C ILE A 26 -16.61 -18.48 30.05
N PHE A 27 -16.03 -18.25 31.22
CA PHE A 27 -16.33 -18.93 32.48
C PHE A 27 -17.22 -18.05 33.37
N TYR A 28 -17.76 -18.62 34.46
CA TYR A 28 -18.59 -17.89 35.42
C TYR A 28 -17.88 -16.70 36.11
N ASP A 29 -16.55 -16.58 36.00
CA ASP A 29 -15.71 -15.61 36.72
C ASP A 29 -15.11 -14.50 35.83
N THR A 30 -15.53 -14.37 34.57
CA THR A 30 -14.99 -13.35 33.64
C THR A 30 -15.58 -11.96 33.82
N LYS A 31 -16.29 -11.71 34.93
CA LYS A 31 -17.04 -10.47 35.14
C LYS A 31 -16.11 -9.26 35.17
N GLU A 32 -15.03 -9.31 35.95
CA GLU A 32 -14.08 -8.20 36.07
C GLU A 32 -13.38 -7.92 34.72
N GLU A 33 -13.03 -8.97 33.98
CA GLU A 33 -12.44 -8.85 32.65
C GLU A 33 -13.40 -8.20 31.64
N LEU A 34 -14.69 -8.52 31.71
CA LEU A 34 -15.72 -7.89 30.89
C LEU A 34 -15.96 -6.43 31.29
N GLU A 35 -15.91 -6.10 32.59
CA GLU A 35 -16.05 -4.71 33.05
C GLU A 35 -14.86 -3.88 32.53
N SER A 36 -13.63 -4.40 32.69
CA SER A 36 -12.40 -3.79 32.17
C SER A 36 -12.46 -3.59 30.65
N LEU A 37 -12.90 -4.60 29.89
CA LEU A 37 -13.00 -4.49 28.43
C LEU A 37 -14.01 -3.44 27.98
N VAL A 38 -15.13 -3.29 28.70
CA VAL A 38 -16.13 -2.25 28.41
C VAL A 38 -15.58 -0.85 28.71
N GLU A 39 -14.79 -0.71 29.78
CA GLU A 39 -14.11 0.55 30.11
C GLU A 39 -13.07 0.91 29.02
N GLU A 40 -12.21 -0.04 28.64
CA GLU A 40 -11.23 0.15 27.55
C GLU A 40 -11.91 0.56 26.23
N PHE A 41 -13.02 -0.09 25.88
CA PHE A 41 -13.81 0.29 24.71
C PHE A 41 -14.40 1.69 24.83
N THR A 42 -14.89 2.06 26.01
CA THR A 42 -15.50 3.37 26.25
C THR A 42 -14.46 4.49 26.10
N ASP A 43 -13.26 4.29 26.63
CA ASP A 43 -12.15 5.23 26.51
C ASP A 43 -11.68 5.35 25.05
N ALA A 44 -11.45 4.23 24.36
CA ALA A 44 -11.08 4.23 22.94
C ALA A 44 -12.15 4.93 22.08
N LYS A 45 -13.44 4.75 22.41
CA LYS A 45 -14.55 5.44 21.75
C LYS A 45 -14.48 6.95 21.93
N ILE A 46 -14.15 7.47 23.12
CA ILE A 46 -14.02 8.92 23.34
C ILE A 46 -12.95 9.51 22.41
N HIS A 47 -11.81 8.84 22.29
CA HIS A 47 -10.75 9.28 21.38
C HIS A 47 -11.15 9.16 19.91
N PHE A 48 -11.85 8.08 19.53
CA PHE A 48 -12.41 7.94 18.20
C PHE A 48 -13.36 9.08 17.83
N GLU A 49 -14.25 9.49 18.74
CA GLU A 49 -15.22 10.56 18.50
C GLU A 49 -14.53 11.91 18.24
N SER A 50 -13.43 12.20 18.95
CA SER A 50 -12.56 13.36 18.69
C SER A 50 -12.00 13.33 17.26
N ILE A 51 -11.40 12.20 16.87
CA ILE A 51 -10.86 12.01 15.51
C ILE A 51 -11.96 12.11 14.46
N ARG A 52 -13.11 11.47 14.69
CA ARG A 52 -14.28 11.51 13.80
C ARG A 52 -14.72 12.94 13.53
N HIS A 53 -14.83 13.77 14.56
CA HIS A 53 -15.22 15.17 14.40
C HIS A 53 -14.17 15.98 13.64
N LYS A 54 -12.88 15.82 13.97
CA LYS A 54 -11.77 16.50 13.28
C LYS A 54 -11.73 16.13 11.79
N GLN A 55 -11.87 14.84 11.49
CA GLN A 55 -11.73 14.25 10.16
C GLN A 55 -13.06 14.13 9.39
N LYS A 56 -14.17 14.63 9.97
CA LYS A 56 -15.53 14.63 9.38
C LYS A 56 -16.01 13.25 8.90
N ILE A 57 -15.74 12.21 9.67
CA ILE A 57 -16.13 10.84 9.33
C ILE A 57 -17.59 10.61 9.73
N ASP A 58 -18.41 10.05 8.84
CA ASP A 58 -19.83 9.76 9.10
C ASP A 58 -20.02 8.32 9.64
N ILE A 59 -19.26 7.96 10.67
CA ILE A 59 -19.32 6.64 11.32
C ILE A 59 -19.47 6.85 12.83
N TYR A 60 -20.49 6.24 13.41
CA TYR A 60 -20.79 6.34 14.84
C TYR A 60 -20.63 4.98 15.51
N LEU A 61 -19.93 4.98 16.64
CA LEU A 61 -19.82 3.79 17.48
C LEU A 61 -20.95 3.75 18.49
N ARG A 62 -21.51 2.57 18.71
CA ARG A 62 -22.54 2.36 19.74
C ARG A 62 -21.94 2.53 21.13
N SER A 63 -22.69 3.15 22.04
CA SER A 63 -22.35 3.13 23.47
C SER A 63 -22.73 1.78 24.09
N ILE A 64 -21.83 1.22 24.89
CA ILE A 64 -21.99 -0.07 25.57
C ILE A 64 -21.96 0.19 27.07
N LYS A 65 -22.88 -0.38 27.84
CA LYS A 65 -22.99 -0.17 29.30
C LYS A 65 -22.74 -1.46 30.07
N SER A 66 -22.11 -1.35 31.24
CA SER A 66 -21.77 -2.46 32.14
C SER A 66 -22.98 -3.15 32.80
N THR A 67 -24.17 -2.56 32.70
CA THR A 67 -25.39 -3.08 33.36
C THR A 67 -26.16 -4.11 32.54
N GLU A 68 -25.82 -4.35 31.27
CA GLU A 68 -26.66 -5.09 30.32
C GLU A 68 -26.43 -6.61 30.27
N TRP A 69 -25.46 -7.15 31.02
CA TRP A 69 -24.92 -8.50 30.78
C TRP A 69 -24.61 -9.31 32.05
N LYS A 70 -25.21 -8.91 33.18
CA LYS A 70 -24.72 -9.27 34.51
C LYS A 70 -24.92 -10.73 34.94
N TYR A 71 -25.67 -11.58 34.22
CA TYR A 71 -26.02 -12.90 34.77
C TYR A 71 -26.04 -14.08 33.79
N ARG A 72 -26.04 -13.87 32.46
CA ARG A 72 -26.15 -14.99 31.50
C ARG A 72 -24.98 -15.02 30.52
N THR A 73 -24.38 -16.21 30.36
CA THR A 73 -23.32 -16.47 29.37
C THR A 73 -23.70 -16.02 27.95
N ASP A 74 -24.97 -16.14 27.57
CA ASP A 74 -25.45 -15.71 26.25
C ASP A 74 -25.42 -14.17 26.10
N GLU A 75 -25.72 -13.42 27.17
CA GLU A 75 -25.66 -11.95 27.19
C GLU A 75 -24.21 -11.48 27.12
N GLN A 76 -23.30 -12.16 27.83
CA GLN A 76 -21.86 -11.89 27.76
C GLN A 76 -21.29 -12.18 26.35
N LYS A 77 -21.72 -13.28 25.70
CA LYS A 77 -21.37 -13.56 24.29
C LYS A 77 -21.88 -12.49 23.34
N ALA A 78 -23.11 -12.02 23.55
CA ALA A 78 -23.70 -10.97 22.73
C ALA A 78 -22.98 -9.63 22.91
N LEU A 79 -22.57 -9.30 24.14
CA LEU A 79 -21.74 -8.13 24.44
C LEU A 79 -20.41 -8.20 23.70
N LEU A 80 -19.66 -9.30 23.85
CA LEU A 80 -18.35 -9.48 23.21
C LEU A 80 -18.45 -9.37 21.68
N ARG A 81 -19.52 -9.95 21.09
CA ARG A 81 -19.79 -9.80 19.65
C ARG A 81 -20.10 -8.35 19.26
N THR A 82 -20.78 -7.60 20.13
CA THR A 82 -21.07 -6.18 19.88
C THR A 82 -19.77 -5.37 19.90
N ILE A 83 -18.91 -5.58 20.90
CA ILE A 83 -17.59 -4.94 21.00
C ILE A 83 -16.76 -5.25 19.74
N ASP A 84 -16.72 -6.51 19.32
CA ASP A 84 -16.01 -6.96 18.11
C ASP A 84 -16.46 -6.20 16.85
N ILE A 85 -17.79 -6.09 16.64
CA ILE A 85 -18.37 -5.36 15.50
C ILE A 85 -18.05 -3.87 15.55
N GLU A 86 -18.17 -3.24 16.72
CA GLU A 86 -17.88 -1.81 16.86
C GLU A 86 -16.38 -1.51 16.71
N CYS A 87 -15.50 -2.41 17.18
CA CYS A 87 -14.07 -2.32 16.92
C CYS A 87 -13.77 -2.42 15.42
N ASP A 88 -14.44 -3.30 14.68
CA ASP A 88 -14.25 -3.42 13.23
C ASP A 88 -14.64 -2.15 12.47
N LYS A 89 -15.74 -1.49 12.87
CA LYS A 89 -16.11 -0.19 12.33
C LYS A 89 -15.04 0.86 12.58
N ALA A 90 -14.54 0.94 13.81
CA ALA A 90 -13.52 1.90 14.21
C ALA A 90 -12.20 1.66 13.47
N ILE A 91 -11.75 0.41 13.40
CA ILE A 91 -10.54 -0.01 12.68
C ILE A 91 -10.65 0.38 11.21
N GLY A 92 -11.74 0.01 10.53
CA GLY A 92 -11.91 0.35 9.11
C GLY A 92 -11.90 1.86 8.85
N ALA A 93 -12.55 2.64 9.72
CA ALA A 93 -12.54 4.10 9.63
C ALA A 93 -11.13 4.68 9.84
N LEU A 94 -10.43 4.26 10.89
CA LEU A 94 -9.08 4.75 11.20
C LEU A 94 -8.03 4.28 10.19
N GLU A 95 -8.17 3.07 9.64
CA GLU A 95 -7.33 2.58 8.56
C GLU A 95 -7.54 3.35 7.26
N SER A 96 -8.76 3.83 6.98
CA SER A 96 -9.01 4.73 5.84
C SER A 96 -8.42 6.13 6.01
N ILE A 97 -8.14 6.55 7.24
CA ILE A 97 -7.37 7.78 7.53
C ILE A 97 -5.86 7.49 7.43
N ALA A 98 -5.45 6.32 7.91
CA ALA A 98 -4.05 5.90 7.93
C ALA A 98 -3.51 5.56 6.54
N THR A 99 -4.38 5.09 5.66
CA THR A 99 -4.10 4.71 4.27
C THR A 99 -4.83 5.71 3.37
N PRO A 100 -4.14 6.69 2.76
CA PRO A 100 -4.80 7.73 1.98
C PRO A 100 -5.41 7.22 0.66
N LEU A 101 -5.20 5.95 0.30
CA LEU A 101 -5.71 5.36 -0.94
C LEU A 101 -7.09 4.74 -0.78
N SER A 102 -7.95 5.01 -1.76
CA SER A 102 -9.21 4.29 -1.95
C SER A 102 -8.97 2.81 -2.30
N LYS A 103 -9.97 1.96 -2.05
CA LYS A 103 -9.94 0.54 -2.48
C LYS A 103 -9.69 0.38 -3.99
N ASP A 104 -10.19 1.31 -4.79
CA ASP A 104 -10.00 1.29 -6.25
C ASP A 104 -8.57 1.65 -6.64
N GLU A 105 -7.88 2.50 -5.87
CA GLU A 105 -6.45 2.77 -6.08
C GLU A 105 -5.57 1.59 -5.65
N LEU A 106 -5.91 0.91 -4.54
CA LEU A 106 -5.21 -0.30 -4.13
C LEU A 106 -5.31 -1.42 -5.18
N LYS A 107 -6.48 -1.58 -5.81
CA LYS A 107 -6.66 -2.55 -6.91
C LYS A 107 -5.75 -2.29 -8.10
N LYS A 108 -5.33 -1.04 -8.34
CA LYS A 108 -4.40 -0.72 -9.43
C LYS A 108 -2.97 -1.17 -9.14
N LEU A 109 -2.62 -1.45 -7.88
CA LEU A 109 -1.30 -1.98 -7.49
C LEU A 109 -1.22 -3.50 -7.63
N THR A 110 -2.34 -4.21 -7.61
CA THR A 110 -2.37 -5.67 -7.78
C THR A 110 -1.63 -6.14 -9.03
N PRO A 111 -1.93 -5.65 -10.25
CA PRO A 111 -1.20 -6.09 -11.45
C PRO A 111 0.29 -5.74 -11.41
N ILE A 112 0.66 -4.61 -10.79
CA ILE A 112 2.06 -4.21 -10.63
C ILE A 112 2.82 -5.20 -9.74
N ARG A 113 2.18 -5.72 -8.70
CA ARG A 113 2.78 -6.73 -7.80
C ARG A 113 2.96 -8.07 -8.51
N GLU A 114 1.95 -8.51 -9.25
CA GLU A 114 2.00 -9.76 -10.04
C GLU A 114 3.12 -9.69 -11.09
N GLU A 115 3.20 -8.60 -11.85
CA GLU A 115 4.28 -8.41 -12.83
C GLU A 115 5.67 -8.32 -12.18
N LEU A 116 5.78 -7.73 -10.97
CA LEU A 116 7.04 -7.69 -10.24
C LEU A 116 7.50 -9.10 -9.81
N GLU A 117 6.57 -9.92 -9.31
CA GLU A 117 6.85 -11.30 -8.91
C GLU A 117 7.35 -12.13 -10.11
N GLU A 118 6.71 -12.02 -11.27
CA GLU A 118 7.15 -12.68 -12.51
C GLU A 118 8.56 -12.24 -12.93
N LEU A 119 8.88 -10.94 -12.77
CA LEU A 119 10.21 -10.42 -13.08
C LEU A 119 11.28 -10.88 -12.09
N SER A 120 10.93 -11.01 -10.80
CA SER A 120 11.81 -11.51 -9.75
C SER A 120 12.30 -12.93 -10.01
N GLU A 121 11.48 -13.77 -10.64
CA GLU A 121 11.88 -15.14 -11.01
C GLU A 121 12.92 -15.18 -12.15
N VAL A 122 12.98 -14.13 -12.97
CA VAL A 122 13.68 -14.14 -14.25
C VAL A 122 14.95 -13.28 -14.23
N LEU A 123 14.91 -12.15 -13.52
CA LEU A 123 16.01 -11.20 -13.50
C LEU A 123 16.95 -11.49 -12.32
N PRO A 124 18.27 -11.53 -12.52
CA PRO A 124 19.21 -11.99 -11.48
C PRO A 124 19.48 -10.96 -10.36
N ASP A 125 19.20 -9.68 -10.57
CA ASP A 125 19.55 -8.60 -9.64
C ASP A 125 18.43 -8.23 -8.66
N ILE A 126 18.39 -8.84 -7.48
CA ILE A 126 17.38 -8.57 -6.44
C ILE A 126 17.18 -7.09 -6.06
N ASN A 127 18.09 -6.18 -6.43
CA ASN A 127 17.93 -4.76 -6.10
C ASN A 127 16.76 -4.09 -6.82
N TYR A 128 16.35 -4.50 -8.03
CA TYR A 128 15.15 -3.91 -8.64
C TYR A 128 13.89 -4.26 -7.83
N GLU A 129 13.79 -5.50 -7.35
CA GLU A 129 12.67 -6.00 -6.55
C GLU A 129 12.55 -5.20 -5.26
N ARG A 130 13.65 -5.12 -4.48
CA ARG A 130 13.67 -4.37 -3.22
C ARG A 130 13.28 -2.90 -3.39
N ASN A 131 13.72 -2.25 -4.48
CA ASN A 131 13.35 -0.86 -4.73
C ASN A 131 11.87 -0.75 -5.11
N LEU A 132 11.35 -1.63 -5.97
CA LEU A 132 9.96 -1.55 -6.39
C LEU A 132 8.97 -1.95 -5.29
N GLU A 133 9.30 -2.92 -4.44
CA GLU A 133 8.53 -3.21 -3.24
C GLU A 133 8.44 -1.99 -2.31
N GLU A 134 9.54 -1.27 -2.12
CA GLU A 134 9.56 -0.05 -1.33
C GLU A 134 8.75 1.07 -2.01
N ALA A 135 8.89 1.24 -3.32
CA ALA A 135 8.10 2.21 -4.07
C ALA A 135 6.59 1.95 -3.96
N ILE A 136 6.16 0.68 -3.95
CA ILE A 136 4.76 0.32 -3.74
C ILE A 136 4.33 0.64 -2.30
N LYS A 137 5.14 0.30 -1.29
CA LYS A 137 4.82 0.63 0.13
C LYS A 137 4.68 2.13 0.34
N GLU A 138 5.55 2.94 -0.23
CA GLU A 138 5.47 4.40 -0.16
C GLU A 138 4.22 4.92 -0.88
N TYR A 139 3.86 4.35 -2.03
CA TYR A 139 2.61 4.67 -2.73
C TYR A 139 1.39 4.38 -1.85
N GLU A 140 1.36 3.21 -1.18
CA GLU A 140 0.27 2.79 -0.28
C GLU A 140 0.10 3.74 0.92
N LYS A 141 1.19 4.34 1.40
CA LYS A 141 1.18 5.37 2.45
C LYS A 141 0.78 6.76 1.95
N GLY A 142 0.65 6.96 0.64
CA GLY A 142 0.42 8.26 -0.01
C GLY A 142 1.68 9.09 -0.22
N ASP A 143 2.87 8.51 0.00
CA ASP A 143 4.16 9.17 -0.20
C ASP A 143 4.57 9.09 -1.68
N TYR A 144 3.78 9.74 -2.54
CA TYR A 144 3.90 9.66 -4.00
C TYR A 144 5.25 10.16 -4.53
N LEU A 145 5.85 11.15 -3.87
CA LEU A 145 7.19 11.64 -4.23
C LEU A 145 8.25 10.56 -3.98
N ALA A 146 8.21 9.90 -2.83
CA ALA A 146 9.15 8.82 -2.51
C ALA A 146 8.97 7.65 -3.49
N SER A 147 7.72 7.24 -3.73
CA SER A 147 7.39 6.22 -4.73
C SER A 147 7.93 6.55 -6.12
N ALA A 148 7.71 7.79 -6.59
CA ALA A 148 8.18 8.24 -7.90
C ALA A 148 9.71 8.31 -7.98
N LEU A 149 10.40 8.81 -6.95
CA LEU A 149 11.86 8.85 -6.93
C LEU A 149 12.46 7.45 -6.95
N ILE A 150 11.94 6.53 -6.13
CA ILE A 150 12.43 5.15 -6.12
C ILE A 150 12.17 4.47 -7.49
N SER A 151 10.98 4.63 -8.06
CA SER A 151 10.64 4.10 -9.39
C SER A 151 11.53 4.69 -10.48
N GLY A 152 11.78 5.99 -10.44
CA GLY A 152 12.70 6.66 -11.36
C GLY A 152 14.11 6.08 -11.30
N ARG A 153 14.62 5.76 -10.11
CA ARG A 153 15.96 5.17 -9.95
C ARG A 153 16.04 3.83 -10.68
N VAL A 154 15.01 3.01 -10.54
CA VAL A 154 14.90 1.72 -11.22
C VAL A 154 14.84 1.89 -12.73
N ILE A 155 14.09 2.87 -13.24
CA ILE A 155 14.05 3.21 -14.68
C ILE A 155 15.45 3.54 -15.21
N ILE A 156 16.17 4.46 -14.55
CA ILE A 156 17.51 4.89 -14.98
C ILE A 156 18.48 3.71 -14.95
N TYR A 157 18.42 2.90 -13.90
CA TYR A 157 19.22 1.68 -13.80
C TYR A 157 18.93 0.70 -14.93
N ALA A 158 17.66 0.36 -15.15
CA ALA A 158 17.23 -0.60 -16.16
C ALA A 158 17.59 -0.14 -17.58
N LEU A 159 17.38 1.14 -17.91
CA LEU A 159 17.81 1.69 -19.19
C LEU A 159 19.33 1.64 -19.37
N GLY A 160 20.10 1.77 -18.29
CA GLY A 160 21.56 1.62 -18.31
C GLY A 160 22.05 0.21 -18.71
N GLN A 161 21.18 -0.80 -18.63
CA GLN A 161 21.48 -2.17 -19.06
C GLN A 161 21.27 -2.40 -20.56
N ILE A 162 20.71 -1.42 -21.28
CA ILE A 162 20.45 -1.53 -22.72
C ILE A 162 21.61 -0.87 -23.49
N PRO A 163 22.25 -1.57 -24.45
CA PRO A 163 23.30 -0.98 -25.28
C PRO A 163 22.85 0.29 -26.01
N GLY A 164 23.68 1.33 -25.94
CA GLY A 164 23.46 2.64 -26.56
C GLY A 164 23.67 3.79 -25.56
N GLU A 165 24.27 4.90 -26.00
CA GLU A 165 24.55 6.05 -25.13
C GLU A 165 23.28 6.89 -24.91
N SER A 166 22.60 7.23 -25.99
CA SER A 166 21.33 7.97 -25.97
C SER A 166 20.12 7.04 -25.80
N ASP A 167 18.97 7.60 -25.38
CA ASP A 167 17.73 6.80 -25.30
C ASP A 167 17.28 6.37 -26.71
N GLU A 168 17.54 7.18 -27.72
CA GLU A 168 17.28 6.89 -29.14
C GLU A 168 18.12 5.71 -29.64
N GLU A 169 19.40 5.65 -29.29
CA GLU A 169 20.28 4.51 -29.61
C GLU A 169 19.80 3.22 -28.94
N LYS A 170 19.41 3.29 -27.67
CA LYS A 170 18.83 2.15 -26.95
C LYS A 170 17.59 1.61 -27.66
N VAL A 171 16.67 2.49 -28.08
CA VAL A 171 15.48 2.07 -28.85
C VAL A 171 15.86 1.47 -30.20
N LYS A 172 16.85 2.05 -30.90
CA LYS A 172 17.37 1.49 -32.15
C LYS A 172 17.90 0.07 -31.95
N PHE A 173 18.71 -0.16 -30.92
CA PHE A 173 19.23 -1.49 -30.55
C PHE A 173 18.09 -2.49 -30.33
N LEU A 174 17.07 -2.12 -29.53
CA LEU A 174 15.93 -2.99 -29.24
C LEU A 174 15.16 -3.40 -30.52
N ARG A 175 15.02 -2.49 -31.50
CA ARG A 175 14.38 -2.77 -32.80
C ARG A 175 15.21 -3.69 -33.68
N GLU A 176 16.52 -3.49 -33.69
CA GLU A 176 17.45 -4.30 -34.46
C GLU A 176 17.50 -5.75 -33.94
N LYS A 177 17.41 -5.91 -32.61
CA LYS A 177 17.32 -7.23 -31.95
C LYS A 177 15.92 -7.86 -32.00
N GLY A 178 14.92 -7.18 -32.56
CA GLY A 178 13.55 -7.69 -32.64
C GLY A 178 12.84 -7.82 -31.30
N ILE A 179 13.36 -7.19 -30.24
CA ILE A 179 12.74 -7.18 -28.89
C ILE A 179 11.49 -6.30 -28.89
N ILE A 180 11.52 -5.22 -29.69
CA ILE A 180 10.37 -4.38 -29.97
C ILE A 180 10.10 -4.34 -31.48
N GLU A 181 8.83 -4.34 -31.86
CA GLU A 181 8.45 -4.34 -33.28
C GLU A 181 8.80 -3.01 -33.96
N LYS A 182 9.23 -3.09 -35.23
CA LYS A 182 9.70 -1.93 -36.01
C LYS A 182 8.64 -0.85 -36.27
N GLY A 183 7.37 -1.09 -35.97
CA GLY A 183 6.24 -0.15 -36.13
C GLY A 183 5.66 0.42 -34.83
N ARG A 184 6.07 -0.08 -33.65
CA ARG A 184 5.53 0.32 -32.34
C ARG A 184 6.10 1.67 -31.89
N LYS A 185 5.51 2.75 -32.41
CA LYS A 185 5.87 4.13 -31.99
C LYS A 185 5.52 4.41 -30.53
N ASP A 186 4.48 3.76 -30.01
CA ASP A 186 4.03 3.80 -28.63
C ASP A 186 5.14 3.38 -27.65
N VAL A 187 5.87 2.29 -27.94
CA VAL A 187 6.96 1.79 -27.09
C VAL A 187 8.19 2.69 -27.15
N HIS A 188 8.48 3.27 -28.33
CA HIS A 188 9.53 4.27 -28.45
C HIS A 188 9.19 5.50 -27.60
N GLU A 189 7.98 6.03 -27.72
CA GLU A 189 7.55 7.17 -26.93
C GLU A 189 7.51 6.88 -25.43
N SER A 190 7.13 5.68 -25.00
CA SER A 190 7.05 5.32 -23.59
C SER A 190 8.44 5.32 -22.94
N ILE A 191 9.45 4.71 -23.58
CA ILE A 191 10.84 4.69 -23.07
C ILE A 191 11.39 6.10 -22.92
N ILE A 192 11.24 6.93 -23.96
CA ILE A 192 11.73 8.32 -23.95
C ILE A 192 11.00 9.14 -22.88
N LYS A 193 9.68 9.00 -22.77
CA LYS A 193 8.87 9.69 -21.76
C LYS A 193 9.22 9.25 -20.34
N ALA A 194 9.47 7.95 -20.12
CA ALA A 194 9.83 7.40 -18.82
C ALA A 194 11.23 7.88 -18.38
N SER A 195 12.23 7.81 -19.27
CA SER A 195 13.58 8.34 -19.03
C SER A 195 13.55 9.83 -18.70
N ARG A 196 12.81 10.62 -19.49
CA ARG A 196 12.66 12.07 -19.25
C ARG A 196 11.95 12.35 -17.93
N ARG A 197 10.85 11.64 -17.62
CA ARG A 197 10.11 11.81 -16.36
C ARG A 197 10.97 11.45 -15.16
N ALA A 198 11.64 10.30 -15.18
CA ALA A 198 12.58 9.90 -14.14
C ALA A 198 13.63 10.99 -13.90
N ARG A 199 14.30 11.47 -14.95
CA ARG A 199 15.27 12.57 -14.83
C ARG A 199 14.66 13.85 -14.28
N ASN A 200 13.48 14.25 -14.73
CA ASN A 200 12.81 15.47 -14.26
C ASN A 200 12.55 15.42 -12.75
N PHE A 201 12.08 14.29 -12.22
CA PHE A 201 11.86 14.11 -10.78
C PHE A 201 13.17 14.16 -9.98
N PHE A 202 14.30 13.76 -10.57
CA PHE A 202 15.60 13.79 -9.89
C PHE A 202 16.38 15.09 -9.97
N SER A 203 16.21 15.92 -11.01
CA SER A 203 17.33 16.80 -11.38
C SER A 203 17.03 18.20 -11.89
N HIS A 204 15.77 18.67 -12.03
CA HIS A 204 15.57 19.98 -12.70
C HIS A 204 14.51 20.91 -12.10
N ASP A 205 13.56 20.43 -11.29
CA ASP A 205 12.55 21.31 -10.71
C ASP A 205 12.08 20.82 -9.33
N ILE A 206 12.61 21.46 -8.28
CA ILE A 206 12.25 21.18 -6.88
C ILE A 206 10.79 21.48 -6.54
N LYS A 207 10.05 22.11 -7.47
CA LYS A 207 8.62 22.40 -7.31
C LYS A 207 7.75 21.27 -7.85
N VAL A 208 8.32 20.27 -8.52
CA VAL A 208 7.57 19.15 -9.08
C VAL A 208 7.29 18.12 -7.99
N PHE A 209 6.01 18.01 -7.64
CA PHE A 209 5.50 16.94 -6.79
C PHE A 209 4.57 16.06 -7.63
N PRO A 210 4.81 14.75 -7.71
CA PRO A 210 3.96 13.86 -8.48
C PRO A 210 2.57 13.73 -7.84
N THR A 211 1.55 13.79 -8.68
CA THR A 211 0.20 13.33 -8.33
C THR A 211 0.17 11.81 -8.14
N PRO A 212 -0.86 11.24 -7.48
CA PRO A 212 -1.02 9.78 -7.37
C PRO A 212 -0.95 9.10 -8.75
N SER A 213 -1.63 9.66 -9.75
CA SER A 213 -1.63 9.10 -11.10
C SER A 213 -0.25 9.13 -11.76
N GLU A 214 0.56 10.16 -11.51
CA GLU A 214 1.91 10.27 -12.06
C GLU A 214 2.87 9.29 -11.38
N ALA A 215 2.79 9.15 -10.05
CA ALA A 215 3.59 8.17 -9.32
C ALA A 215 3.25 6.74 -9.74
N LEU A 216 1.95 6.42 -9.87
CA LEU A 216 1.50 5.11 -10.34
C LEU A 216 1.93 4.84 -11.78
N SER A 217 1.83 5.84 -12.66
CA SER A 217 2.32 5.72 -14.04
C SER A 217 3.82 5.46 -14.08
N LEU A 218 4.60 6.11 -13.23
CA LEU A 218 6.06 5.94 -13.22
C LEU A 218 6.47 4.57 -12.65
N LEU A 219 5.73 4.09 -11.65
CA LEU A 219 5.87 2.74 -11.12
C LEU A 219 5.59 1.68 -12.19
N GLY A 220 4.50 1.85 -12.96
CA GLY A 220 4.19 1.01 -14.12
C GLY A 220 5.23 1.10 -15.23
N ASP A 221 5.73 2.30 -15.53
CA ASP A 221 6.83 2.50 -16.50
C ASP A 221 8.11 1.73 -16.07
N ALA A 222 8.42 1.70 -14.77
CA ALA A 222 9.57 0.97 -14.24
C ALA A 222 9.45 -0.55 -14.46
N ILE A 223 8.28 -1.13 -14.16
CA ILE A 223 7.98 -2.55 -14.43
C ILE A 223 8.08 -2.84 -15.92
N GLY A 224 7.45 -2.01 -16.76
CA GLY A 224 7.46 -2.19 -18.21
C GLY A 224 8.87 -2.18 -18.81
N ILE A 225 9.75 -1.29 -18.33
CA ILE A 225 11.14 -1.23 -18.77
C ILE A 225 11.94 -2.45 -18.28
N LEU A 226 11.74 -2.92 -17.06
CA LEU A 226 12.34 -4.18 -16.58
C LEU A 226 11.90 -5.37 -17.44
N GLY A 227 10.63 -5.41 -17.86
CA GLY A 227 10.13 -6.40 -18.81
C GLY A 227 10.81 -6.36 -20.19
N ILE A 228 11.31 -5.20 -20.61
CA ILE A 228 12.14 -5.07 -21.81
C ILE A 228 13.56 -5.59 -21.55
N VAL A 229 14.17 -5.19 -20.43
CA VAL A 229 15.52 -5.61 -20.04
C VAL A 229 15.60 -7.13 -19.86
N SER A 230 14.58 -7.77 -19.28
CA SER A 230 14.55 -9.23 -19.12
C SER A 230 14.63 -9.96 -20.47
N LYS A 231 14.06 -9.38 -21.53
CA LYS A 231 14.15 -9.92 -22.90
C LYS A 231 15.54 -9.69 -23.51
N VAL A 232 16.19 -8.56 -23.22
CA VAL A 232 17.58 -8.29 -23.64
C VAL A 232 18.50 -9.36 -23.05
N LEU A 233 18.43 -9.57 -21.74
CA LEU A 233 19.28 -10.55 -21.03
C LEU A 233 19.03 -11.99 -21.49
N LYS A 234 17.77 -12.36 -21.75
CA LYS A 234 17.42 -13.69 -22.34
C LYS A 234 17.95 -13.86 -23.76
N GLY A 235 18.04 -12.77 -24.54
CA GLY A 235 18.55 -12.78 -25.91
C GLY A 235 20.06 -12.95 -25.98
N GLU A 236 20.80 -12.42 -25.01
CA GLU A 236 22.27 -12.52 -24.94
C GLU A 236 22.75 -13.93 -24.55
N GLY A 237 21.99 -14.66 -23.73
CA GLY A 237 22.30 -16.05 -23.34
C GLY A 237 22.09 -17.12 -24.42
N LYS A 238 21.66 -16.76 -25.64
CA LYS A 238 21.46 -17.66 -26.79
C LYS A 238 22.50 -17.50 -27.91
N SER A 239 23.57 -16.75 -27.66
CA SER A 239 24.65 -16.47 -28.63
C SER A 239 25.80 -17.44 -28.48
#